data_AF-A0A9P3CPF2-F1
#
_entry.id   AF-A0A9P3CPF2-F1
#
_cell.length_a   1.000
_cell.length_b   1.000
_cell.length_c   1.000
_cell.angle_alpha   90.00
_cell.angle_beta   90.00
_cell.angle_gamma   90.00
#
_symmetry.space_group_name_H-M   'P 1'
#
loop_
_entity.id
_entity.type
_entity.pdbx_description
1 polymer ?
#
loop_
_entity_poly.entity_id
_entity_poly.type
_entity_poly.pdbx_seq_one_letter_code
_entity_poly.pdbx_strand_id
1 'polypeptide(L)'
;MAALDKLPAELVENIVLSLTLHEICAFRLANRSIASKASQDHFRSFYRSKRVDVDEHGLKDFVVVTANGGMGCLIDDFTLTGLVYNSFYIQSQLRSGNVREDNWRAITEEERAALQRQLNTFKRREQAQMHFLQSEDAQRLLVKAFRNIVKGRAANRPLSLTLDLAVYRDDPLIRSTPLEGGSWRMIWQNAADTFQLVQDALDRTMLPVYKLRLFPVYGQSGQKRSSLACNEIGPVIKYSGLESCLANLRSLTVTYSDKSILSDDRDAELVDAWDKAEMARQRHGYRGLLKQTLEAADPSNFTGLLSFVQACHNLEELELHRYRLTRGAGSTAHVQGDKMSHILFTRLTLPHLRDCRLRGFRASSDDTVNFLRRHRLHKLLLKNFALSAGSYRVIFDHCTGDGADIEPGQPDLNRIEFEDLFEERSDEFGVVRHNANRQWLVLFAGPDQEHDSDVGGKRGSNMIQRWSSGTKRPIQYTTQDSRDAPLQGNSTRFSEWQRAFSEEFGPPDFR
;
A
#
# COMPACT_ATOMS: atom_id res chain seq x y z
N MET A 1 22.15 -10.51 52.83
CA MET A 1 21.75 -10.54 51.40
C MET A 1 20.45 -9.81 51.24
N ALA A 2 20.42 -8.70 50.50
CA ALA A 2 19.17 -8.02 50.16
C ALA A 2 18.43 -8.87 49.14
N ALA A 3 17.21 -9.29 49.46
CA ALA A 3 16.37 -10.04 48.54
C ALA A 3 15.85 -9.10 47.45
N LEU A 4 15.91 -9.52 46.18
CA LEU A 4 15.57 -8.70 45.01
C LEU A 4 14.13 -8.16 45.06
N ASP A 5 13.22 -8.89 45.73
CA ASP A 5 11.83 -8.52 45.94
C ASP A 5 11.64 -7.29 46.85
N LYS A 6 12.67 -6.92 47.62
CA LYS A 6 12.68 -5.71 48.47
C LYS A 6 13.14 -4.45 47.73
N LEU A 7 13.70 -4.57 46.52
CA LEU A 7 14.11 -3.40 45.73
C LEU A 7 12.89 -2.57 45.33
N PRO A 8 12.98 -1.22 45.34
CA PRO A 8 11.96 -0.34 44.77
C PRO A 8 11.66 -0.67 43.29
N ALA A 9 10.46 -0.33 42.83
CA ALA A 9 10.04 -0.62 41.45
C ALA A 9 10.95 0.04 40.42
N GLU A 10 11.48 1.21 40.73
CA GLU A 10 12.40 2.00 39.90
C GLU A 10 13.74 1.30 39.70
N LEU A 11 14.27 0.63 40.75
CA LEU A 11 15.50 -0.14 40.63
C LEU A 11 15.29 -1.44 39.86
N VAL A 12 14.14 -2.08 40.05
CA VAL A 12 13.75 -3.27 39.25
C VAL A 12 13.56 -2.89 37.79
N GLU A 13 12.98 -1.73 37.49
CA GLU A 13 12.82 -1.23 36.13
C GLU A 13 14.17 -0.97 35.46
N ASN A 14 15.14 -0.39 36.18
CA ASN A 14 16.52 -0.23 35.67
C ASN A 14 17.19 -1.58 35.31
N ILE A 15 16.92 -2.63 36.10
CA ILE A 15 17.39 -3.98 35.76
C ILE A 15 16.66 -4.46 34.49
N VAL A 16 15.34 -4.34 34.44
CA VAL A 16 14.49 -4.76 33.33
C VAL A 16 14.85 -4.08 32.01
N LEU A 17 15.28 -2.81 32.04
CA LEU A 17 15.78 -2.08 30.86
C LEU A 17 17.01 -2.73 30.21
N SER A 18 17.75 -3.56 30.94
CA SER A 18 18.94 -4.27 30.45
C SER A 18 18.65 -5.70 29.99
N LEU A 19 17.38 -6.13 30.04
CA LEU A 19 16.96 -7.50 29.74
C LEU A 19 16.16 -7.57 28.44
N THR A 20 16.28 -8.68 27.73
CA THR A 20 15.40 -9.03 26.61
C THR A 20 14.01 -9.40 27.10
N LEU A 21 12.98 -9.35 26.23
CA LEU A 21 11.63 -9.76 26.58
C LEU A 21 11.56 -11.18 27.19
N HIS A 22 12.35 -12.12 26.64
CA HIS A 22 12.41 -13.48 27.15
C HIS A 22 12.98 -13.53 28.58
N GLU A 23 14.06 -12.79 28.84
CA GLU A 23 14.66 -12.70 30.17
C GLU A 23 13.72 -12.00 31.16
N ILE A 24 13.00 -10.95 30.74
CA ILE A 24 11.99 -10.29 31.58
C ILE A 24 10.87 -11.28 31.92
N CYS A 25 10.39 -12.07 30.96
CA CYS A 25 9.40 -13.13 31.21
C CYS A 25 9.93 -14.15 32.23
N ALA A 26 11.15 -14.66 32.06
CA ALA A 26 11.77 -15.57 33.02
C ALA A 26 11.93 -14.93 34.40
N PHE A 27 12.34 -13.66 34.45
CA PHE A 27 12.49 -12.88 35.67
C PHE A 27 11.16 -12.68 36.41
N ARG A 28 10.07 -12.43 35.67
CA ARG A 28 8.71 -12.34 36.21
C ARG A 28 8.23 -13.67 36.81
N LEU A 29 8.74 -14.82 36.34
CA LEU A 29 8.39 -16.13 36.90
C LEU A 29 9.05 -16.42 38.25
N ALA A 30 10.09 -15.66 38.65
CA ALA A 30 10.82 -15.92 39.89
C ALA A 30 9.97 -15.72 41.16
N ASN A 31 9.13 -14.68 41.21
CA ASN A 31 8.21 -14.40 42.31
C ASN A 31 7.14 -13.37 41.89
N ARG A 32 5.91 -13.47 42.44
CA ARG A 32 4.81 -12.50 42.24
C ARG A 32 5.18 -11.04 42.50
N SER A 33 5.99 -10.74 43.53
CA SER A 33 6.44 -9.37 43.83
C SER A 33 7.31 -8.80 42.70
N ILE A 34 8.29 -9.58 42.26
CA ILE A 34 9.15 -9.25 41.11
C ILE A 34 8.31 -9.16 39.85
N ALA A 35 7.36 -10.07 39.63
CA ALA A 35 6.45 -10.04 38.49
C ALA A 35 5.72 -8.69 38.38
N SER A 36 5.18 -8.18 39.49
CA SER A 36 4.50 -6.88 39.53
C SER A 36 5.45 -5.72 39.21
N LYS A 37 6.64 -5.71 39.82
CA LYS A 37 7.65 -4.65 39.62
C LYS A 37 8.31 -4.68 38.24
N ALA A 38 8.43 -5.85 37.63
CA ALA A 38 8.99 -6.04 36.29
C ALA A 38 7.94 -5.97 35.17
N SER A 39 6.66 -5.70 35.50
CA SER A 39 5.57 -5.51 34.52
C SER A 39 5.22 -4.04 34.29
N GLN A 40 6.16 -3.13 34.57
CA GLN A 40 5.98 -1.68 34.42
C GLN A 40 6.23 -1.26 32.96
N ASP A 41 6.76 -0.07 32.73
CA ASP A 41 6.69 0.61 31.44
C ASP A 41 7.48 -0.07 30.33
N HIS A 42 8.71 -0.54 30.60
CA HIS A 42 9.53 -1.24 29.60
C HIS A 42 8.93 -2.58 29.19
N PHE A 43 8.45 -3.38 30.15
CA PHE A 43 7.77 -4.62 29.79
C PHE A 43 6.49 -4.36 28.98
N ARG A 44 5.72 -3.34 29.37
CA ARG A 44 4.52 -2.91 28.63
C ARG A 44 4.84 -2.36 27.26
N SER A 45 6.03 -1.78 27.03
CA SER A 45 6.40 -1.23 25.73
C SER A 45 6.47 -2.30 24.64
N PHE A 46 6.79 -3.55 25.00
CA PHE A 46 6.76 -4.68 24.06
C PHE A 46 5.36 -5.01 23.52
N TYR A 47 4.30 -4.46 24.10
CA TYR A 47 2.91 -4.62 23.64
C TYR A 47 2.39 -3.44 22.83
N ARG A 48 3.18 -2.37 22.68
CA ARG A 48 2.76 -1.14 21.97
C ARG A 48 2.65 -1.34 20.46
N SER A 49 3.51 -2.17 19.89
CA SER A 49 3.45 -2.54 18.48
C SER A 49 3.32 -4.05 18.35
N LYS A 50 2.29 -4.51 17.64
CA LYS A 50 2.03 -5.93 17.44
C LYS A 50 1.57 -6.23 16.02
N ARG A 51 2.07 -7.34 15.49
CA ARG A 51 1.60 -7.96 14.26
C ARG A 51 0.88 -9.26 14.60
N VAL A 52 -0.28 -9.47 14.00
CA VAL A 52 -1.09 -10.68 14.14
C VAL A 52 -1.42 -11.20 12.75
N ASP A 53 -1.11 -12.47 12.52
CA ASP A 53 -1.49 -13.15 11.29
C ASP A 53 -2.98 -13.50 11.34
N VAL A 54 -3.66 -13.32 10.21
CA VAL A 54 -5.10 -13.58 10.06
C VAL A 54 -5.31 -15.07 9.81
N ASP A 55 -4.96 -15.89 10.79
CA ASP A 55 -5.24 -17.33 10.83
C ASP A 55 -5.90 -17.72 12.16
N GLU A 56 -6.27 -18.99 12.28
CA GLU A 56 -6.99 -19.48 13.46
C GLU A 56 -6.18 -19.31 14.76
N HIS A 57 -4.87 -19.55 14.71
CA HIS A 57 -4.01 -19.49 15.89
C HIS A 57 -3.75 -18.05 16.30
N GLY A 58 -3.35 -17.19 15.36
CA GLY A 58 -3.08 -15.78 15.56
C GLY A 58 -4.28 -15.03 16.12
N LEU A 59 -5.49 -15.26 15.59
CA LEU A 59 -6.69 -14.61 16.11
C LEU A 59 -7.14 -15.15 17.48
N LYS A 60 -6.99 -16.45 17.75
CA LYS A 60 -7.26 -17.01 19.10
C LYS A 60 -6.30 -16.45 20.14
N ASP A 61 -5.00 -16.44 19.85
CA ASP A 61 -3.99 -15.87 20.74
C ASP A 61 -4.26 -14.39 20.98
N PHE A 62 -4.66 -13.66 19.93
CA PHE A 62 -5.00 -12.26 20.04
C PHE A 62 -6.22 -12.01 20.96
N VAL A 63 -7.24 -12.86 20.88
CA VAL A 63 -8.37 -12.81 21.83
C VAL A 63 -7.91 -13.07 23.27
N VAL A 64 -7.00 -14.03 23.49
CA VAL A 64 -6.50 -14.36 24.83
C VAL A 64 -5.73 -13.19 25.43
N VAL A 65 -4.81 -12.58 24.68
CA VAL A 65 -3.96 -11.50 25.21
C VAL A 65 -4.71 -10.18 25.43
N THR A 66 -5.83 -9.97 24.75
CA THR A 66 -6.71 -8.80 24.92
C THR A 66 -7.79 -9.01 25.98
N ALA A 67 -8.06 -10.25 26.39
CA ALA A 67 -9.12 -10.55 27.34
C ALA A 67 -8.95 -9.81 28.68
N ASN A 68 -10.07 -9.40 29.29
CA ASN A 68 -10.12 -8.80 30.63
C ASN A 68 -9.19 -7.59 30.83
N GLY A 69 -8.99 -6.76 29.79
CA GLY A 69 -8.07 -5.62 29.88
C GLY A 69 -6.60 -6.03 29.94
N GLY A 70 -6.25 -7.18 29.38
CA GLY A 70 -4.90 -7.71 29.32
C GLY A 70 -3.93 -6.80 28.55
N MET A 71 -2.65 -7.20 28.52
CA MET A 71 -1.58 -6.40 27.91
C MET A 71 -1.80 -6.12 26.42
N GLY A 72 -2.57 -6.97 25.72
CA GLY A 72 -2.96 -6.72 24.33
C GLY A 72 -3.80 -5.45 24.13
N CYS A 73 -4.45 -4.92 25.17
CA CYS A 73 -5.18 -3.66 25.08
C CYS A 73 -4.27 -2.41 25.10
N LEU A 74 -2.96 -2.60 25.29
CA LEU A 74 -1.95 -1.53 25.27
C LEU A 74 -1.42 -1.22 23.86
N ILE A 75 -1.86 -1.95 22.83
CA ILE A 75 -1.37 -1.78 21.45
C ILE A 75 -1.68 -0.38 20.94
N ASP A 76 -0.68 0.35 20.48
CA ASP A 76 -0.81 1.66 19.84
C ASP A 76 -0.62 1.56 18.32
N ASP A 77 0.23 0.65 17.83
CA ASP A 77 0.38 0.32 16.40
C ASP A 77 0.11 -1.16 16.14
N PHE A 78 -0.99 -1.44 15.46
CA PHE A 78 -1.48 -2.79 15.22
C PHE A 78 -1.38 -3.13 13.74
N THR A 79 -0.81 -4.29 13.43
CA THR A 79 -0.73 -4.82 12.07
C THR A 79 -1.47 -6.15 11.96
N LEU A 80 -2.44 -6.24 11.07
CA LEU A 80 -3.08 -7.49 10.67
C LEU A 80 -2.47 -7.95 9.36
N THR A 81 -2.05 -9.22 9.29
CA THR A 81 -1.42 -9.76 8.09
C THR A 81 -2.21 -10.92 7.50
N GLY A 82 -2.76 -10.72 6.30
CA GLY A 82 -3.36 -11.80 5.50
C GLY A 82 -2.29 -12.77 5.00
N LEU A 83 -2.62 -14.06 4.92
CA LEU A 83 -1.69 -15.13 4.54
C LEU A 83 -2.00 -15.65 3.15
N VAL A 84 -1.02 -15.57 2.24
CA VAL A 84 -1.11 -16.07 0.87
C VAL A 84 -0.25 -17.31 0.73
N TYR A 85 -0.86 -18.43 0.37
CA TYR A 85 -0.15 -19.67 0.06
C TYR A 85 -0.10 -19.87 -1.46
N ASN A 86 1.08 -19.75 -2.06
CA ASN A 86 1.28 -19.92 -3.50
C ASN A 86 2.09 -21.19 -3.77
N SER A 87 1.40 -22.29 -4.05
CA SER A 87 2.05 -23.57 -4.34
C SER A 87 2.48 -23.75 -5.81
N PHE A 88 2.17 -22.80 -6.69
CA PHE A 88 2.37 -22.98 -8.14
C PHE A 88 3.81 -23.21 -8.54
N TYR A 89 4.74 -22.55 -7.85
CA TYR A 89 6.16 -22.70 -8.15
C TYR A 89 6.64 -24.14 -7.97
N ILE A 90 6.29 -24.76 -6.83
CA ILE A 90 6.62 -26.16 -6.53
C ILE A 90 5.89 -27.11 -7.50
N GLN A 91 4.63 -26.83 -7.81
CA GLN A 91 3.88 -27.64 -8.77
C GLN A 91 4.50 -27.61 -10.18
N SER A 92 5.01 -26.47 -10.64
CA SER A 92 5.69 -26.34 -11.94
C SER A 92 7.02 -27.11 -11.95
N GLN A 93 7.81 -27.05 -10.87
CA GLN A 93 9.03 -27.85 -10.75
C GLN A 93 8.72 -29.35 -10.83
N LEU A 94 7.74 -29.84 -10.06
CA LEU A 94 7.35 -31.25 -10.07
C LEU A 94 6.85 -31.73 -11.45
N ARG A 95 6.10 -30.87 -12.16
CA ARG A 95 5.59 -31.15 -13.52
C ARG A 95 6.69 -31.16 -14.57
N SER A 96 7.56 -30.15 -14.57
CA SER A 96 8.64 -30.01 -15.55
C SER A 96 9.78 -30.99 -15.33
N GLY A 97 9.92 -31.51 -14.10
CA GLY A 97 11.03 -32.38 -13.73
C GLY A 97 12.36 -31.63 -13.61
N ASN A 98 12.34 -30.29 -13.63
CA ASN A 98 13.55 -29.46 -13.56
C ASN A 98 13.46 -28.41 -12.42
N VAL A 99 14.60 -28.17 -11.75
CA VAL A 99 14.79 -27.04 -10.84
C VAL A 99 15.42 -25.89 -11.62
N ARG A 100 15.02 -24.66 -11.27
CA ARG A 100 15.66 -23.44 -11.76
C ARG A 100 16.68 -22.94 -10.73
N GLU A 101 17.92 -23.38 -10.87
CA GLU A 101 19.09 -22.91 -10.10
C GLU A 101 20.16 -22.45 -11.09
N ASP A 102 20.10 -21.17 -11.50
CA ASP A 102 20.93 -20.52 -12.52
C ASP A 102 20.94 -21.14 -13.95
N ASN A 103 20.65 -22.43 -14.07
CA ASN A 103 20.40 -23.21 -15.27
C ASN A 103 19.31 -24.25 -14.98
N TRP A 104 18.68 -24.77 -16.04
CA TRP A 104 17.73 -25.88 -15.91
C TRP A 104 18.48 -27.17 -15.65
N ARG A 105 18.22 -27.80 -14.49
CA ARG A 105 18.74 -29.13 -14.15
C ARG A 105 17.61 -30.07 -13.79
N ALA A 106 17.79 -31.36 -14.10
CA ALA A 106 16.86 -32.39 -13.69
C ALA A 106 16.78 -32.48 -12.16
N ILE A 107 15.57 -32.65 -11.65
CA ILE A 107 15.28 -32.87 -10.22
C ILE A 107 15.74 -34.29 -9.84
N THR A 108 16.47 -34.42 -8.74
CA THR A 108 16.81 -35.74 -8.18
C THR A 108 15.59 -36.39 -7.51
N GLU A 109 15.57 -37.70 -7.34
CA GLU A 109 14.43 -38.37 -6.70
C GLU A 109 14.21 -37.90 -5.25
N GLU A 110 15.30 -37.60 -4.52
CA GLU A 110 15.25 -37.05 -3.17
C GLU A 110 14.62 -35.65 -3.13
N GLU A 111 15.00 -34.78 -4.08
CA GLU A 111 14.41 -33.44 -4.22
C GLU A 111 12.94 -33.51 -4.63
N ARG A 112 12.58 -34.44 -5.53
CA ARG A 112 11.19 -34.69 -5.91
C ARG A 112 10.35 -35.09 -4.68
N ALA A 113 10.87 -36.00 -3.85
CA ALA A 113 10.21 -36.41 -2.62
C ALA A 113 10.10 -35.25 -1.60
N ALA A 114 11.10 -34.39 -1.51
CA ALA A 114 11.06 -33.18 -0.66
C ALA A 114 10.02 -32.17 -1.15
N LEU A 115 10.02 -31.84 -2.44
CA LEU A 115 9.05 -30.95 -3.08
C LEU A 115 7.62 -31.47 -2.94
N GLN A 116 7.41 -32.78 -3.05
CA GLN A 116 6.09 -33.39 -2.83
C GLN A 116 5.61 -33.22 -1.38
N ARG A 117 6.50 -33.36 -0.39
CA ARG A 117 6.17 -33.11 1.02
C ARG A 117 5.84 -31.65 1.27
N GLN A 118 6.61 -30.72 0.69
CA GLN A 118 6.33 -29.29 0.78
C GLN A 118 4.98 -28.95 0.12
N LEU A 119 4.69 -29.48 -1.07
CA LEU A 119 3.42 -29.27 -1.76
C LEU A 119 2.23 -29.76 -0.93
N ASN A 120 2.33 -30.93 -0.30
CA ASN A 120 1.28 -31.43 0.59
C ASN A 120 1.07 -30.52 1.80
N THR A 121 2.15 -29.96 2.34
CA THR A 121 2.08 -28.98 3.44
C THR A 121 1.40 -27.70 3.00
N PHE A 122 1.74 -27.17 1.82
CA PHE A 122 1.09 -26.00 1.24
C PHE A 122 -0.41 -26.20 1.08
N LYS A 123 -0.82 -27.28 0.39
CA LYS A 123 -2.24 -27.58 0.15
C LYS A 123 -3.02 -27.70 1.46
N ARG A 124 -2.45 -28.34 2.48
CA ARG A 124 -3.08 -28.46 3.80
C ARG A 124 -3.27 -27.11 4.47
N ARG A 125 -2.26 -26.24 4.44
CA ARG A 125 -2.32 -24.89 5.06
C ARG A 125 -3.29 -23.98 4.32
N GLU A 126 -3.23 -23.99 2.99
CA GLU A 126 -4.15 -23.27 2.12
C GLU A 126 -5.61 -23.67 2.38
N GLN A 127 -5.91 -24.97 2.41
CA GLN A 127 -7.26 -25.47 2.71
C GLN A 127 -7.72 -25.09 4.12
N ALA A 128 -6.86 -25.22 5.13
CA ALA A 128 -7.19 -24.82 6.50
C ALA A 128 -7.48 -23.32 6.59
N GLN A 129 -6.68 -22.50 5.91
CA GLN A 129 -6.86 -21.06 5.85
C GLN A 129 -8.17 -20.69 5.14
N MET A 130 -8.44 -21.27 3.98
CA MET A 130 -9.69 -21.04 3.24
C MET A 130 -10.92 -21.44 4.07
N HIS A 131 -10.89 -22.61 4.70
CA HIS A 131 -11.98 -23.07 5.57
C HIS A 131 -12.19 -22.11 6.74
N PHE A 132 -11.11 -21.63 7.36
CA PHE A 132 -11.19 -20.67 8.47
C PHE A 132 -11.79 -19.32 8.03
N LEU A 133 -11.34 -18.76 6.90
CA LEU A 133 -11.85 -17.50 6.37
C LEU A 133 -13.30 -17.59 5.88
N GLN A 134 -13.72 -18.74 5.33
CA GLN A 134 -15.10 -18.98 4.91
C GLN A 134 -16.05 -19.26 6.10
N SER A 135 -15.51 -19.68 7.25
CA SER A 135 -16.28 -19.85 8.47
C SER A 135 -16.56 -18.50 9.14
N GLU A 136 -17.61 -18.44 9.97
CA GLU A 136 -17.87 -17.27 10.80
C GLU A 136 -16.83 -17.08 11.91
N ASP A 137 -15.91 -18.03 12.13
CA ASP A 137 -14.98 -18.02 13.24
C ASP A 137 -13.95 -16.90 13.13
N ALA A 138 -13.39 -16.65 11.94
CA ALA A 138 -12.45 -15.57 11.72
C ALA A 138 -13.06 -14.22 12.13
N GLN A 139 -14.28 -13.97 11.64
CA GLN A 139 -15.01 -12.74 11.95
C GLN A 139 -15.36 -12.65 13.44
N ARG A 140 -15.84 -13.75 14.03
CA ARG A 140 -16.19 -13.82 15.45
C ARG A 140 -14.99 -13.54 16.36
N LEU A 141 -13.82 -14.12 16.05
CA LEU A 141 -12.60 -13.93 16.83
C LEU A 141 -12.09 -12.50 16.72
N LEU A 142 -12.04 -11.94 15.50
CA LEU A 142 -11.57 -10.57 15.28
C LEU A 142 -12.49 -9.54 15.98
N VAL A 143 -13.81 -9.67 15.80
CA VAL A 143 -14.80 -8.83 16.50
C VAL A 143 -14.64 -8.94 18.02
N LYS A 144 -14.40 -10.15 18.54
CA LYS A 144 -14.18 -10.35 19.99
C LYS A 144 -12.91 -9.64 20.47
N ALA A 145 -11.81 -9.76 19.74
CA ALA A 145 -10.56 -9.08 20.07
C ALA A 145 -10.70 -7.55 20.02
N PHE A 146 -11.36 -7.01 18.99
CA PHE A 146 -11.62 -5.57 18.88
C PHE A 146 -12.52 -5.06 20.01
N ARG A 147 -13.56 -5.80 20.39
CA ARG A 147 -14.39 -5.46 21.56
C ARG A 147 -13.59 -5.47 22.87
N ASN A 148 -12.66 -6.40 23.02
CA ASN A 148 -11.77 -6.41 24.18
C ASN A 148 -10.89 -5.15 24.22
N ILE A 149 -10.36 -4.72 23.07
CA ILE A 149 -9.57 -3.48 22.97
C ILE A 149 -10.42 -2.27 23.30
N VAL A 150 -11.62 -2.15 22.72
CA VAL A 150 -12.55 -1.04 23.02
C VAL A 150 -12.82 -0.93 24.53
N LYS A 151 -13.00 -2.06 25.21
CA LYS A 151 -13.27 -2.08 26.67
C LYS A 151 -12.03 -1.85 27.53
N GLY A 152 -10.87 -2.33 27.10
CA GLY A 152 -9.66 -2.36 27.91
C GLY A 152 -8.68 -1.21 27.67
N ARG A 153 -8.85 -0.44 26.58
CA ARG A 153 -7.96 0.68 26.22
C ARG A 153 -8.35 1.95 27.00
N ALA A 154 -7.35 2.74 27.36
CA ALA A 154 -7.57 4.12 27.79
C ALA A 154 -8.09 4.99 26.63
N ALA A 155 -9.16 5.76 26.88
CA ALA A 155 -9.89 6.51 25.85
C ALA A 155 -9.03 7.50 25.02
N ASN A 156 -7.95 8.03 25.59
CA ASN A 156 -7.16 9.12 24.97
C ASN A 156 -5.95 8.64 24.15
N ARG A 157 -5.77 7.33 23.96
CA ARG A 157 -4.61 6.81 23.21
C ARG A 157 -4.96 6.56 21.74
N PRO A 158 -4.27 7.19 20.78
CA PRO A 158 -4.53 6.92 19.37
C PRO A 158 -4.13 5.50 19.00
N LEU A 159 -4.95 4.83 18.19
CA LEU A 159 -4.67 3.51 17.62
C LEU A 159 -4.35 3.66 16.13
N SER A 160 -3.22 3.09 15.72
CA SER A 160 -2.84 2.88 14.32
C SER A 160 -3.15 1.44 13.92
N LEU A 161 -3.78 1.26 12.76
CA LEU A 161 -4.12 -0.03 12.17
C LEU A 161 -3.49 -0.13 10.77
N THR A 162 -2.76 -1.21 10.53
CA THR A 162 -2.09 -1.50 9.27
C THR A 162 -2.52 -2.86 8.74
N LEU A 163 -2.88 -2.94 7.47
CA LEU A 163 -3.13 -4.20 6.77
C LEU A 163 -1.94 -4.53 5.88
N ASP A 164 -1.38 -5.71 6.09
CA ASP A 164 -0.24 -6.27 5.36
C ASP A 164 -0.62 -7.64 4.77
N LEU A 165 0.25 -8.15 3.89
CA LEU A 165 0.21 -9.53 3.44
C LEU A 165 1.54 -10.25 3.70
N ALA A 166 1.45 -11.56 3.91
CA ALA A 166 2.57 -12.46 3.96
C ALA A 166 2.38 -13.54 2.90
N VAL A 167 3.44 -13.83 2.15
CA VAL A 167 3.37 -14.86 1.12
C VAL A 167 4.28 -16.02 1.50
N TYR A 168 3.77 -17.24 1.32
CA TYR A 168 4.52 -18.48 1.37
C TYR A 168 4.53 -19.05 -0.05
N ARG A 169 5.71 -19.27 -0.63
CA ARG A 169 5.85 -19.68 -2.02
C ARG A 169 6.82 -20.82 -2.22
N ASP A 170 8.09 -20.58 -1.91
CA ASP A 170 9.16 -21.55 -2.17
C ASP A 170 9.26 -22.57 -1.02
N ASP A 171 9.00 -22.12 0.21
CA ASP A 171 8.94 -22.96 1.39
C ASP A 171 7.68 -22.61 2.21
N PRO A 172 6.90 -23.60 2.68
CA PRO A 172 5.67 -23.35 3.43
C PRO A 172 5.91 -22.73 4.81
N LEU A 173 7.15 -22.72 5.31
CA LEU A 173 7.56 -22.19 6.61
C LEU A 173 8.23 -20.82 6.51
N ILE A 174 8.77 -20.46 5.34
CA ILE A 174 9.49 -19.20 5.14
C ILE A 174 8.51 -18.12 4.69
N ARG A 175 8.32 -17.13 5.56
CA ARG A 175 7.53 -15.93 5.26
C ARG A 175 8.29 -15.04 4.28
N SER A 176 7.65 -14.70 3.17
CA SER A 176 8.16 -13.77 2.16
C SER A 176 7.23 -12.57 1.98
N THR A 177 7.73 -11.54 1.29
CA THR A 177 6.93 -10.36 0.96
C THR A 177 6.10 -10.58 -0.30
N PRO A 178 5.01 -9.82 -0.51
CA PRO A 178 4.26 -9.85 -1.77
C PRO A 178 5.10 -9.61 -3.02
N LEU A 179 6.23 -8.89 -2.88
CA LEU A 179 7.16 -8.66 -3.97
C LEU A 179 7.72 -9.97 -4.57
N GLU A 180 7.97 -10.95 -3.69
CA GLU A 180 8.54 -12.27 -3.98
C GLU A 180 7.44 -13.32 -4.25
N GLY A 181 6.19 -12.98 -3.95
CA GLY A 181 5.06 -13.90 -3.84
C GLY A 181 4.47 -14.48 -5.13
N GLY A 182 4.99 -14.13 -6.31
CA GLY A 182 4.52 -14.70 -7.58
C GLY A 182 3.25 -14.04 -8.12
N SER A 183 2.12 -14.76 -8.20
CA SER A 183 0.89 -14.27 -8.85
C SER A 183 0.28 -13.07 -8.10
N TRP A 184 0.23 -11.90 -8.73
CA TRP A 184 -0.37 -10.71 -8.08
C TRP A 184 -1.87 -10.83 -7.88
N ARG A 185 -2.57 -11.58 -8.74
CA ARG A 185 -4.02 -11.79 -8.61
C ARG A 185 -4.37 -12.48 -7.30
N MET A 186 -3.64 -13.55 -6.95
CA MET A 186 -3.82 -14.22 -5.66
C MET A 186 -3.53 -13.30 -4.48
N ILE A 187 -2.44 -12.52 -4.58
CA ILE A 187 -2.05 -11.56 -3.55
C ILE A 187 -3.16 -10.52 -3.36
N TRP A 188 -3.71 -9.97 -4.45
CA TRP A 188 -4.73 -8.93 -4.40
C TRP A 188 -6.10 -9.47 -3.97
N GLN A 189 -6.44 -10.70 -4.33
CA GLN A 189 -7.64 -11.36 -3.79
C GLN A 189 -7.53 -11.51 -2.27
N ASN A 190 -6.39 -11.98 -1.76
CA ASN A 190 -6.17 -12.07 -0.32
C ASN A 190 -6.12 -10.69 0.36
N ALA A 191 -5.65 -9.65 -0.35
CA ALA A 191 -5.75 -8.27 0.13
C ALA A 191 -7.23 -7.87 0.32
N ALA A 192 -8.08 -8.17 -0.67
CA ALA A 192 -9.51 -7.89 -0.63
C ALA A 192 -10.19 -8.65 0.52
N ASP A 193 -9.96 -9.95 0.65
CA ASP A 193 -10.54 -10.79 1.71
C ASP A 193 -10.13 -10.29 3.10
N THR A 194 -8.85 -9.93 3.27
CA THR A 194 -8.32 -9.37 4.53
C THR A 194 -8.94 -8.01 4.84
N PHE A 195 -9.08 -7.15 3.83
CA PHE A 195 -9.70 -5.84 3.96
C PHE A 195 -11.17 -5.95 4.35
N GLN A 196 -11.95 -6.81 3.69
CA GLN A 196 -13.36 -7.04 3.97
C GLN A 196 -13.59 -7.57 5.39
N LEU A 197 -12.81 -8.57 5.82
CA LEU A 197 -12.86 -9.08 7.20
C LEU A 197 -12.65 -7.97 8.24
N VAL A 198 -11.64 -7.13 8.02
CA VAL A 198 -11.33 -6.03 8.95
C VAL A 198 -12.39 -4.93 8.89
N GLN A 199 -12.85 -4.58 7.70
CA GLN A 199 -13.91 -3.59 7.51
C GLN A 199 -15.17 -3.98 8.28
N ASP A 200 -15.60 -5.24 8.15
CA ASP A 200 -16.77 -5.76 8.86
C ASP A 200 -16.55 -5.80 10.38
N ALA A 201 -15.33 -6.09 10.83
CA ALA A 201 -15.01 -6.07 12.25
C ALA A 201 -15.00 -4.64 12.82
N LEU A 202 -14.48 -3.66 12.07
CA LEU A 202 -14.54 -2.25 12.43
C LEU A 202 -16.00 -1.78 12.51
N ASP A 203 -16.81 -2.11 11.50
CA ASP A 203 -18.23 -1.76 11.47
C ASP A 203 -18.98 -2.28 12.70
N ARG A 204 -18.77 -3.55 13.08
CA ARG A 204 -19.47 -4.18 14.21
C ARG A 204 -18.98 -3.74 15.59
N THR A 205 -17.78 -3.16 15.68
CA THR A 205 -17.15 -2.84 16.97
C THR A 205 -16.96 -1.36 17.22
N MET A 206 -17.05 -0.54 16.18
CA MET A 206 -16.79 0.89 16.23
C MET A 206 -15.44 1.21 16.88
N LEU A 207 -14.43 0.38 16.62
CA LEU A 207 -13.08 0.54 17.19
C LEU A 207 -12.50 1.90 16.75
N PRO A 208 -12.19 2.83 17.67
CA PRO A 208 -11.65 4.13 17.30
C PRO A 208 -10.22 3.99 16.75
N VAL A 209 -10.07 4.16 15.44
CA VAL A 209 -8.78 4.15 14.75
C VAL A 209 -8.45 5.59 14.34
N TYR A 210 -7.21 5.99 14.55
CA TYR A 210 -6.71 7.33 14.22
C TYR A 210 -5.84 7.33 12.97
N LYS A 211 -5.15 6.22 12.72
CA LYS A 211 -4.35 6.01 11.53
C LYS A 211 -4.68 4.68 10.89
N LEU A 212 -5.06 4.70 9.61
CA LEU A 212 -5.36 3.49 8.85
C LEU A 212 -4.42 3.40 7.65
N ARG A 213 -3.71 2.27 7.53
CA ARG A 213 -2.80 1.99 6.41
C ARG A 213 -3.24 0.71 5.72
N LEU A 214 -3.74 0.83 4.49
CA LEU A 214 -4.16 -0.29 3.66
C LEU A 214 -3.02 -0.64 2.68
N PHE A 215 -2.28 -1.71 2.98
CA PHE A 215 -1.19 -2.24 2.17
C PHE A 215 -0.14 -1.17 1.80
N PRO A 216 0.47 -0.49 2.77
CA PRO A 216 1.37 0.62 2.50
C PRO A 216 2.61 0.15 1.74
N VAL A 217 2.96 0.81 0.63
CA VAL A 217 4.13 0.46 -0.20
C VAL A 217 5.47 0.74 0.51
N TYR A 218 5.47 1.62 1.52
CA TYR A 218 6.65 2.07 2.25
C TYR A 218 6.50 1.97 3.76
N GLY A 219 7.63 2.08 4.46
CA GLY A 219 7.72 2.00 5.91
C GLY A 219 8.25 0.65 6.37
N GLN A 220 8.16 0.38 7.68
CA GLN A 220 8.63 -0.88 8.30
C GLN A 220 7.99 -2.13 7.70
N SER A 221 6.85 -1.98 7.01
CA SER A 221 6.12 -3.07 6.38
C SER A 221 5.97 -2.95 4.86
N GLY A 222 6.77 -2.14 4.15
CA GLY A 222 6.55 -1.86 2.71
C GLY A 222 6.06 -3.06 1.86
N GLN A 223 4.79 -3.01 1.44
CA GLN A 223 4.06 -4.08 0.74
C GLN A 223 4.03 -3.83 -0.78
N LYS A 224 5.20 -3.70 -1.42
CA LYS A 224 5.25 -3.61 -2.90
C LYS A 224 4.55 -4.83 -3.52
N ARG A 225 3.76 -4.59 -4.57
CA ARG A 225 2.91 -5.56 -5.28
C ARG A 225 1.66 -6.02 -4.52
N SER A 226 1.29 -5.37 -3.43
CA SER A 226 -0.04 -5.54 -2.79
C SER A 226 -0.93 -4.34 -3.09
N SER A 227 -2.17 -4.61 -3.48
CA SER A 227 -3.14 -3.58 -3.82
C SER A 227 -4.55 -4.09 -3.65
N LEU A 228 -5.49 -3.18 -3.43
CA LEU A 228 -6.92 -3.42 -3.55
C LEU A 228 -7.41 -2.95 -4.92
N ALA A 229 -8.13 -3.78 -5.66
CA ALA A 229 -8.81 -3.28 -6.86
C ALA A 229 -9.90 -2.29 -6.46
N CYS A 230 -10.08 -1.23 -7.26
CA CYS A 230 -10.98 -0.14 -6.89
C CYS A 230 -12.44 -0.59 -6.68
N ASN A 231 -12.86 -1.67 -7.33
CA ASN A 231 -14.18 -2.29 -7.17
C ASN A 231 -14.34 -3.11 -5.87
N GLU A 232 -13.25 -3.43 -5.17
CA GLU A 232 -13.30 -4.14 -3.87
C GLU A 232 -13.58 -3.18 -2.70
N ILE A 233 -13.39 -1.89 -2.93
CA ILE A 233 -13.71 -0.85 -1.95
C ILE A 233 -15.18 -0.46 -2.18
N GLY A 234 -16.08 -0.94 -1.33
CA GLY A 234 -17.50 -0.61 -1.40
C GLY A 234 -17.82 0.83 -0.97
N PRO A 235 -19.00 1.36 -1.34
CA PRO A 235 -19.47 2.63 -0.79
C PRO A 235 -19.69 2.52 0.72
N VAL A 236 -19.41 3.60 1.44
CA VAL A 236 -19.66 3.66 2.89
C VAL A 236 -21.13 3.93 3.14
N ILE A 237 -21.77 3.04 3.89
CA ILE A 237 -23.17 3.18 4.28
C ILE A 237 -23.25 4.26 5.36
N LYS A 238 -24.12 5.25 5.18
CA LYS A 238 -24.37 6.30 6.18
C LYS A 238 -24.92 5.70 7.47
N TYR A 239 -24.47 6.22 8.61
CA TYR A 239 -24.77 5.79 9.96
C TYR A 239 -24.30 4.36 10.30
N SER A 240 -23.39 3.81 9.49
CA SER A 240 -22.71 2.56 9.80
C SER A 240 -21.66 2.75 10.90
N GLY A 241 -21.28 1.67 11.56
CA GLY A 241 -20.18 1.71 12.51
C GLY A 241 -18.86 2.02 11.82
N LEU A 242 -18.71 1.63 10.55
CA LEU A 242 -17.56 1.95 9.71
C LEU A 242 -17.44 3.46 9.49
N GLU A 243 -18.52 4.16 9.13
CA GLU A 243 -18.50 5.62 8.98
C GLU A 243 -18.03 6.29 10.28
N SER A 244 -18.50 5.80 11.43
CA SER A 244 -18.07 6.29 12.74
C SER A 244 -16.59 6.03 13.03
N CYS A 245 -16.04 4.92 12.55
CA CYS A 245 -14.59 4.65 12.64
C CYS A 245 -13.80 5.60 11.74
N LEU A 246 -14.20 5.73 10.48
CA LEU A 246 -13.53 6.56 9.47
C LEU A 246 -13.55 8.04 9.84
N ALA A 247 -14.64 8.51 10.47
CA ALA A 247 -14.77 9.85 11.02
C ALA A 247 -13.65 10.22 12.01
N ASN A 248 -13.08 9.26 12.75
CA ASN A 248 -12.02 9.50 13.72
C ASN A 248 -10.61 9.52 13.11
N LEU A 249 -10.46 9.13 11.84
CA LEU A 249 -9.17 9.06 11.20
C LEU A 249 -8.56 10.45 10.98
N ARG A 250 -7.28 10.57 11.34
CA ARG A 250 -6.43 11.72 11.03
C ARG A 250 -5.42 11.42 9.92
N SER A 251 -5.06 10.15 9.73
CA SER A 251 -4.08 9.72 8.73
C SER A 251 -4.57 8.48 7.99
N LEU A 252 -4.61 8.54 6.67
CA LEU A 252 -5.07 7.46 5.79
C LEU A 252 -4.06 7.22 4.69
N THR A 253 -3.62 5.97 4.57
CA THR A 253 -2.83 5.49 3.43
C THR A 253 -3.61 4.39 2.73
N VAL A 254 -3.86 4.54 1.43
CA VAL A 254 -4.53 3.52 0.62
C VAL A 254 -3.72 3.23 -0.63
N THR A 255 -3.31 1.96 -0.74
CA THR A 255 -2.78 1.40 -1.97
C THR A 255 -3.89 0.68 -2.72
N TYR A 256 -4.22 1.17 -3.91
CA TYR A 256 -5.30 0.63 -4.74
C TYR A 256 -4.88 0.53 -6.21
N SER A 257 -5.66 -0.19 -7.00
CA SER A 257 -5.44 -0.37 -8.43
C SER A 257 -6.71 -0.12 -9.22
N ASP A 258 -6.56 -0.08 -10.54
CA ASP A 258 -7.69 -0.25 -11.45
C ASP A 258 -8.35 -1.61 -11.26
N LYS A 259 -9.60 -1.73 -11.74
CA LYS A 259 -10.26 -3.02 -11.86
C LYS A 259 -9.45 -3.90 -12.81
N SER A 260 -9.23 -5.15 -12.38
CA SER A 260 -8.64 -6.18 -13.23
C SER A 260 -9.63 -6.58 -14.32
N ILE A 261 -9.44 -6.05 -15.52
CA ILE A 261 -10.25 -6.40 -16.69
C ILE A 261 -9.54 -7.51 -17.44
N LEU A 262 -10.18 -8.68 -17.45
CA LEU A 262 -9.69 -9.86 -18.15
C LEU A 262 -9.78 -9.64 -19.67
N SER A 263 -8.73 -10.10 -20.37
CA SER A 263 -8.59 -9.96 -21.82
C SER A 263 -9.23 -11.11 -22.60
N ASP A 264 -9.36 -12.27 -21.97
CA ASP A 264 -10.05 -13.48 -22.44
C ASP A 264 -10.99 -13.99 -21.33
N ASP A 265 -12.12 -14.61 -21.68
CA ASP A 265 -13.02 -15.29 -20.73
C ASP A 265 -12.32 -16.51 -20.06
N ARG A 266 -11.23 -17.04 -20.66
CA ARG A 266 -10.33 -18.04 -20.05
C ARG A 266 -9.25 -17.47 -19.14
N ASP A 267 -9.02 -16.15 -19.12
CA ASP A 267 -8.13 -15.54 -18.12
C ASP A 267 -8.67 -15.72 -16.68
N ALA A 268 -9.97 -16.02 -16.53
CA ALA A 268 -10.61 -16.37 -15.27
C ALA A 268 -10.23 -17.79 -14.81
N GLU A 269 -9.91 -18.70 -15.74
CA GLU A 269 -9.39 -20.04 -15.46
C GLU A 269 -7.84 -20.06 -15.34
N LEU A 270 -7.16 -19.11 -16.00
CA LEU A 270 -5.69 -18.95 -15.97
C LEU A 270 -5.16 -18.21 -14.72
N VAL A 271 -5.98 -18.09 -13.66
CA VAL A 271 -5.57 -17.58 -12.34
C VAL A 271 -4.36 -18.36 -11.77
N ASP A 272 -4.10 -19.55 -12.31
CA ASP A 272 -3.18 -20.56 -11.77
C ASP A 272 -1.96 -20.92 -12.66
N ALA A 273 -1.82 -20.35 -13.87
CA ALA A 273 -0.82 -20.83 -14.84
C ALA A 273 0.09 -19.73 -15.40
N TRP A 274 1.03 -19.26 -14.59
CA TRP A 274 2.09 -18.33 -15.04
C TRP A 274 3.36 -19.01 -15.55
N ASP A 275 3.23 -20.11 -16.29
CA ASP A 275 4.37 -20.58 -17.08
C ASP A 275 4.32 -19.93 -18.46
N LYS A 276 5.39 -19.25 -18.85
CA LYS A 276 5.51 -18.53 -20.15
C LYS A 276 5.22 -19.46 -21.34
N ALA A 277 5.35 -20.78 -21.15
CA ALA A 277 5.08 -21.80 -22.16
C ALA A 277 3.59 -22.09 -22.41
N GLU A 278 2.70 -21.92 -21.42
CA GLU A 278 1.26 -22.15 -21.57
C GLU A 278 0.58 -20.96 -22.28
N MET A 279 0.97 -19.74 -21.88
CA MET A 279 0.53 -18.47 -22.49
C MET A 279 0.90 -18.36 -23.98
N ALA A 280 2.06 -18.92 -24.38
CA ALA A 280 2.48 -18.94 -25.78
C ALA A 280 1.65 -19.93 -26.64
N ARG A 281 1.05 -20.96 -26.02
CA ARG A 281 0.30 -22.01 -26.71
C ARG A 281 -1.18 -21.70 -26.91
N GLN A 282 -1.76 -20.74 -26.19
CA GLN A 282 -3.21 -20.49 -26.20
C GLN A 282 -3.61 -19.07 -26.63
N ARG A 283 -2.99 -18.55 -27.71
CA ARG A 283 -3.43 -17.28 -28.33
C ARG A 283 -4.76 -17.42 -29.09
N HIS A 284 -5.91 -17.54 -28.42
CA HIS A 284 -7.21 -17.35 -29.08
C HIS A 284 -8.30 -16.88 -28.11
N GLY A 285 -9.03 -15.82 -28.50
CA GLY A 285 -10.25 -15.34 -27.82
C GLY A 285 -10.17 -13.88 -27.35
N TYR A 286 -10.03 -12.90 -28.26
CA TYR A 286 -10.12 -11.49 -27.87
C TYR A 286 -11.53 -11.22 -27.31
N ARG A 287 -11.65 -11.00 -25.99
CA ARG A 287 -12.86 -10.40 -25.41
C ARG A 287 -13.01 -9.04 -26.07
N GLY A 288 -14.14 -8.78 -26.73
CA GLY A 288 -14.29 -7.60 -27.58
C GLY A 288 -13.91 -6.30 -26.87
N LEU A 289 -13.06 -5.47 -27.50
CA LEU A 289 -12.53 -4.21 -26.95
C LEU A 289 -13.63 -3.30 -26.37
N LEU A 290 -14.82 -3.32 -26.98
CA LEU A 290 -16.00 -2.61 -26.50
C LEU A 290 -16.46 -3.08 -25.11
N LYS A 291 -16.53 -4.40 -24.86
CA LYS A 291 -16.92 -4.98 -23.56
C LYS A 291 -15.92 -4.59 -22.47
N GLN A 292 -14.63 -4.68 -22.78
CA GLN A 292 -13.55 -4.26 -21.88
C GLN A 292 -13.63 -2.75 -21.58
N THR A 293 -13.91 -1.93 -22.59
CA THR A 293 -14.02 -0.48 -22.42
C THR A 293 -15.25 -0.09 -21.60
N LEU A 294 -16.39 -0.74 -21.82
CA LEU A 294 -17.60 -0.51 -21.02
C LEU A 294 -17.40 -0.91 -19.56
N GLU A 295 -16.77 -2.06 -19.32
CA GLU A 295 -16.45 -2.52 -17.96
C GLU A 295 -15.44 -1.59 -17.26
N ALA A 296 -14.43 -1.09 -17.99
CA ALA A 296 -13.50 -0.08 -17.51
C ALA A 296 -14.20 1.24 -17.17
N ALA A 297 -15.19 1.60 -17.96
CA ALA A 297 -15.91 2.86 -17.85
C ALA A 297 -17.02 2.82 -16.79
N ASP A 298 -17.31 1.66 -16.18
CA ASP A 298 -18.41 1.46 -15.24
C ASP A 298 -18.29 2.42 -14.04
N PRO A 299 -19.31 3.26 -13.77
CA PRO A 299 -19.32 4.19 -12.66
C PRO A 299 -19.06 3.54 -11.28
N SER A 300 -19.48 2.29 -11.09
CA SER A 300 -19.32 1.56 -9.83
C SER A 300 -17.85 1.34 -9.45
N ASN A 301 -16.93 1.35 -10.43
CA ASN A 301 -15.49 1.24 -10.19
C ASN A 301 -14.91 2.45 -9.45
N PHE A 302 -15.61 3.59 -9.44
CA PHE A 302 -15.05 4.88 -9.00
C PHE A 302 -15.72 5.46 -7.75
N THR A 303 -16.95 5.04 -7.45
CA THR A 303 -17.74 5.65 -6.37
C THR A 303 -17.33 5.16 -4.99
N GLY A 304 -16.90 3.91 -4.87
CA GLY A 304 -16.53 3.28 -3.60
C GLY A 304 -15.36 3.97 -2.91
N LEU A 305 -14.22 4.10 -3.60
CA LEU A 305 -13.05 4.81 -3.06
C LEU A 305 -13.35 6.27 -2.71
N LEU A 306 -14.08 7.00 -3.57
CA LEU A 306 -14.50 8.37 -3.26
C LEU A 306 -15.33 8.39 -1.97
N SER A 307 -16.35 7.54 -1.87
CA SER A 307 -17.21 7.45 -0.68
C SER A 307 -16.42 7.10 0.58
N PHE A 308 -15.44 6.21 0.46
CA PHE A 308 -14.59 5.77 1.56
C PHE A 308 -13.72 6.90 2.09
N VAL A 309 -13.01 7.60 1.22
CA VAL A 309 -12.14 8.72 1.62
C VAL A 309 -12.99 9.91 2.10
N GLN A 310 -14.12 10.18 1.47
CA GLN A 310 -15.02 11.27 1.85
C GLN A 310 -15.64 11.10 3.25
N ALA A 311 -15.78 9.87 3.74
CA ALA A 311 -16.24 9.58 5.11
C ALA A 311 -15.21 10.00 6.18
N CYS A 312 -13.93 10.15 5.80
CA CYS A 312 -12.84 10.55 6.68
C CYS A 312 -12.78 12.08 6.86
N HIS A 313 -13.80 12.70 7.46
CA HIS A 313 -13.91 14.17 7.47
C HIS A 313 -12.86 14.90 8.32
N ASN A 314 -12.26 14.24 9.33
CA ASN A 314 -11.19 14.79 10.18
C ASN A 314 -9.78 14.50 9.67
N LEU A 315 -9.65 14.07 8.41
CA LEU A 315 -8.38 13.64 7.85
C LEU A 315 -7.40 14.82 7.68
N GLU A 316 -6.21 14.66 8.27
CA GLU A 316 -5.10 15.63 8.20
C GLU A 316 -4.03 15.17 7.20
N GLU A 317 -3.86 13.86 7.03
CA GLU A 317 -2.88 13.25 6.12
C GLU A 317 -3.55 12.22 5.20
N LEU A 318 -3.36 12.38 3.88
CA LEU A 318 -3.85 11.46 2.86
C LEU A 318 -2.71 11.00 1.94
N GLU A 319 -2.47 9.70 1.88
CA GLU A 319 -1.59 9.08 0.89
C GLU A 319 -2.39 8.10 0.03
N LEU A 320 -2.49 8.41 -1.26
CA LEU A 320 -3.09 7.52 -2.26
C LEU A 320 -2.01 7.02 -3.21
N HIS A 321 -1.88 5.70 -3.30
CA HIS A 321 -0.96 5.04 -4.21
C HIS A 321 -1.73 4.18 -5.21
N ARG A 322 -1.71 4.57 -6.48
CA ARG A 322 -2.39 3.84 -7.56
C ARG A 322 -1.43 2.92 -8.32
N TYR A 323 -1.69 1.62 -8.28
CA TYR A 323 -1.12 0.61 -9.17
C TYR A 323 -1.81 0.64 -10.54
N ARG A 324 -1.01 0.66 -11.60
CA ARG A 324 -1.49 0.56 -13.00
C ARG A 324 -1.42 -0.89 -13.44
N LEU A 325 -2.49 -1.41 -14.06
CA LEU A 325 -2.57 -2.81 -14.48
C LEU A 325 -2.19 -3.07 -15.94
N THR A 326 -2.12 -2.04 -16.78
CA THR A 326 -1.72 -2.21 -18.19
C THR A 326 -0.76 -1.11 -18.62
N ARG A 327 0.18 -1.44 -19.52
CA ARG A 327 1.10 -0.49 -20.15
C ARG A 327 0.64 -0.31 -21.60
N GLY A 328 0.14 0.88 -21.95
CA GLY A 328 -0.19 1.20 -23.34
C GLY A 328 -1.09 2.43 -23.49
N ALA A 329 -0.69 3.31 -24.41
CA ALA A 329 -1.51 4.40 -24.92
C ALA A 329 -2.77 3.82 -25.59
N GLY A 330 -3.95 4.21 -25.12
CA GLY A 330 -5.25 3.70 -25.58
C GLY A 330 -5.84 2.53 -24.77
N SER A 331 -5.24 2.16 -23.64
CA SER A 331 -5.72 1.05 -22.80
C SER A 331 -6.88 1.45 -21.85
N THR A 332 -7.66 0.46 -21.43
CA THR A 332 -8.69 0.57 -20.37
C THR A 332 -8.15 1.20 -19.07
N ALA A 333 -6.84 1.15 -18.81
CA ALA A 333 -6.22 1.79 -17.65
C ALA A 333 -6.13 3.33 -17.75
N HIS A 334 -6.07 3.89 -18.96
CA HIS A 334 -6.20 5.34 -19.13
C HIS A 334 -7.63 5.79 -18.81
N VAL A 335 -8.62 5.08 -19.36
CA VAL A 335 -10.04 5.36 -19.07
C VAL A 335 -10.33 5.29 -17.57
N GLN A 336 -9.89 4.22 -16.91
CA GLN A 336 -10.07 4.08 -15.46
C GLN A 336 -9.31 5.15 -14.67
N GLY A 337 -8.07 5.45 -15.07
CA GLY A 337 -7.23 6.42 -14.40
C GLY A 337 -7.72 7.85 -14.50
N ASP A 338 -8.08 8.28 -15.70
CA ASP A 338 -8.61 9.62 -15.96
C ASP A 338 -9.94 9.80 -15.24
N LYS A 339 -10.85 8.81 -15.32
CA LYS A 339 -12.15 8.88 -14.62
C LYS A 339 -12.00 8.90 -13.10
N MET A 340 -11.19 8.01 -12.53
CA MET A 340 -10.96 7.95 -11.08
C MET A 340 -10.37 9.27 -10.57
N SER A 341 -9.33 9.76 -11.24
CA SER A 341 -8.66 11.01 -10.84
C SER A 341 -9.58 12.20 -10.99
N HIS A 342 -10.32 12.30 -12.11
CA HIS A 342 -11.32 13.35 -12.31
C HIS A 342 -12.37 13.35 -11.19
N ILE A 343 -12.96 12.19 -10.86
CA ILE A 343 -13.98 12.07 -9.81
C ILE A 343 -13.41 12.46 -8.45
N LEU A 344 -12.23 11.94 -8.08
CA LEU A 344 -11.59 12.29 -6.81
C LEU A 344 -11.28 13.79 -6.76
N PHE A 345 -10.66 14.36 -7.79
CA PHE A 345 -10.14 15.73 -7.74
C PHE A 345 -11.24 16.78 -7.85
N THR A 346 -12.35 16.46 -8.51
CA THR A 346 -13.50 17.37 -8.61
C THR A 346 -14.44 17.30 -7.42
N ARG A 347 -14.58 16.14 -6.75
CA ARG A 347 -15.60 15.93 -5.71
C ARG A 347 -15.07 15.79 -4.29
N LEU A 348 -13.84 15.28 -4.12
CA LEU A 348 -13.29 15.05 -2.79
C LEU A 348 -13.13 16.38 -2.05
N THR A 349 -13.67 16.43 -0.84
CA THR A 349 -13.59 17.59 0.04
C THR A 349 -13.20 17.14 1.44
N LEU A 350 -11.99 17.50 1.86
CA LEU A 350 -11.42 17.14 3.16
C LEU A 350 -11.00 18.43 3.90
N PRO A 351 -11.85 18.94 4.82
CA PRO A 351 -11.69 20.31 5.36
C PRO A 351 -10.42 20.51 6.20
N HIS A 352 -9.86 19.43 6.74
CA HIS A 352 -8.69 19.46 7.62
C HIS A 352 -7.41 18.94 6.98
N LEU A 353 -7.43 18.63 5.67
CA LEU A 353 -6.31 18.01 4.97
C LEU A 353 -5.12 18.97 4.87
N ARG A 354 -3.95 18.49 5.31
CA ARG A 354 -2.68 19.26 5.36
C ARG A 354 -1.54 18.57 4.64
N ASP A 355 -1.45 17.24 4.70
CA ASP A 355 -0.45 16.43 3.96
C ASP A 355 -1.18 15.62 2.89
N CYS A 356 -0.80 15.81 1.63
CA CYS A 356 -1.32 15.01 0.53
C CYS A 356 -0.19 14.41 -0.30
N ARG A 357 -0.26 13.10 -0.52
CA ARG A 357 0.67 12.33 -1.36
C ARG A 357 -0.10 11.57 -2.40
N LEU A 358 0.13 11.90 -3.66
CA LEU A 358 -0.55 11.32 -4.81
C LEU A 358 0.49 10.61 -5.67
N ARG A 359 0.39 9.28 -5.73
CA ARG A 359 1.38 8.43 -6.42
C ARG A 359 0.70 7.61 -7.52
N GLY A 360 1.24 7.64 -8.74
CA GLY A 360 0.75 6.84 -9.87
C GLY A 360 -0.48 7.42 -10.60
N PHE A 361 -0.88 8.65 -10.29
CA PHE A 361 -2.09 9.30 -10.82
C PHE A 361 -1.95 9.78 -12.27
N ARG A 362 -3.10 10.02 -12.90
CA ARG A 362 -3.22 10.63 -14.21
C ARG A 362 -4.41 11.59 -14.23
N ALA A 363 -4.18 12.88 -14.40
CA ALA A 363 -5.22 13.91 -14.33
C ALA A 363 -4.92 15.10 -15.25
N SER A 364 -5.90 15.96 -15.51
CA SER A 364 -5.62 17.24 -16.18
C SER A 364 -4.94 18.24 -15.24
N SER A 365 -4.24 19.24 -15.79
CA SER A 365 -3.72 20.34 -14.98
C SER A 365 -4.83 21.07 -14.23
N ASP A 366 -5.98 21.26 -14.86
CA ASP A 366 -7.11 22.00 -14.29
C ASP A 366 -7.73 21.26 -13.11
N ASP A 367 -7.99 19.95 -13.24
CA ASP A 367 -8.50 19.14 -12.13
C ASP A 367 -7.52 19.13 -10.96
N THR A 368 -6.22 19.04 -11.25
CA THR A 368 -5.17 19.05 -10.23
C THR A 368 -5.13 20.38 -9.49
N VAL A 369 -5.11 21.51 -10.19
CA VAL A 369 -5.12 22.84 -9.58
C VAL A 369 -6.42 23.07 -8.81
N ASN A 370 -7.57 22.65 -9.33
CA ASN A 370 -8.85 22.77 -8.62
C ASN A 370 -8.87 21.95 -7.32
N PHE A 371 -8.27 20.76 -7.32
CA PHE A 371 -8.07 19.97 -6.11
C PHE A 371 -7.17 20.70 -5.10
N LEU A 372 -6.04 21.26 -5.55
CA LEU A 372 -5.12 22.01 -4.69
C LEU A 372 -5.77 23.28 -4.12
N ARG A 373 -6.54 24.03 -4.90
CA ARG A 373 -7.28 25.22 -4.43
C ARG A 373 -8.30 24.89 -3.34
N ARG A 374 -8.94 23.72 -3.43
CA ARG A 374 -9.95 23.28 -2.45
C ARG A 374 -9.34 22.91 -1.11
N HIS A 375 -8.07 22.53 -1.06
CA HIS A 375 -7.41 22.01 0.13
C HIS A 375 -6.24 22.89 0.54
N ARG A 376 -6.24 23.39 1.79
CA ARG A 376 -5.14 24.21 2.33
C ARG A 376 -3.96 23.33 2.76
N LEU A 377 -3.27 22.75 1.78
CA LEU A 377 -2.17 21.83 2.01
C LEU A 377 -0.90 22.55 2.51
N HIS A 378 -0.19 21.90 3.43
CA HIS A 378 1.15 22.25 3.87
C HIS A 378 2.24 21.35 3.27
N LYS A 379 1.88 20.12 2.90
CA LYS A 379 2.80 19.17 2.27
C LYS A 379 2.13 18.58 1.03
N LEU A 380 2.84 18.61 -0.09
CA LEU A 380 2.39 18.01 -1.33
C LEU A 380 3.50 17.12 -1.90
N LEU A 381 3.16 15.85 -2.12
CA LEU A 381 4.01 14.92 -2.87
C LEU A 381 3.27 14.44 -4.11
N LEU A 382 3.87 14.65 -5.29
CA LEU A 382 3.42 14.07 -6.55
C LEU A 382 4.51 13.15 -7.06
N LYS A 383 4.20 11.85 -7.21
CA LYS A 383 5.14 10.86 -7.75
C LYS A 383 4.53 10.05 -8.87
N ASN A 384 5.27 9.82 -9.95
CA ASN A 384 4.76 9.07 -11.11
C ASN A 384 3.39 9.61 -11.56
N PHE A 385 3.31 10.94 -11.68
CA PHE A 385 2.08 11.65 -11.98
C PHE A 385 2.09 12.07 -13.45
N ALA A 386 1.06 11.70 -14.21
CA ALA A 386 0.94 12.04 -15.62
C ALA A 386 -0.16 13.07 -15.86
N LEU A 387 0.13 14.14 -16.59
CA LEU A 387 -0.89 15.08 -17.06
C LEU A 387 -1.53 14.54 -18.33
N SER A 388 -2.83 14.24 -18.28
CA SER A 388 -3.60 13.83 -19.45
C SER A 388 -3.96 15.00 -20.37
N ALA A 389 -3.94 16.23 -19.83
CA ALA A 389 -4.10 17.47 -20.56
C ALA A 389 -3.41 18.63 -19.81
N GLY A 390 -2.94 19.63 -20.56
CA GLY A 390 -2.29 20.82 -20.02
C GLY A 390 -0.81 20.62 -19.68
N SER A 391 -0.29 21.46 -18.80
CA SER A 391 1.15 21.55 -18.51
C SER A 391 1.42 21.76 -17.02
N TYR A 392 2.55 21.24 -16.54
CA TYR A 392 2.97 21.38 -15.13
C TYR A 392 3.29 22.82 -14.75
N ARG A 393 3.60 23.69 -15.72
CA ARG A 393 3.79 25.12 -15.47
C ARG A 393 2.65 25.72 -14.66
N VAL A 394 1.41 25.44 -15.02
CA VAL A 394 0.21 25.95 -14.31
C VAL A 394 0.16 25.45 -12.86
N ILE A 395 0.54 24.20 -12.61
CA ILE A 395 0.56 23.60 -11.27
C ILE A 395 1.69 24.21 -10.43
N PHE A 396 2.89 24.36 -11.01
CA PHE A 396 4.05 24.92 -10.34
C PHE A 396 3.87 26.39 -10.00
N ASP A 397 3.34 27.18 -10.93
CA ASP A 397 3.01 28.59 -10.71
C ASP A 397 1.99 28.71 -9.56
N HIS A 398 0.96 27.86 -9.55
CA HIS A 398 0.00 27.81 -8.44
C HIS A 398 0.63 27.40 -7.09
N CYS A 399 1.55 26.44 -7.08
CA CYS A 399 2.20 25.98 -5.84
C CYS A 399 3.17 27.01 -5.25
N THR A 400 3.90 27.73 -6.12
CA THR A 400 5.00 28.64 -5.72
C THR A 400 4.51 30.07 -5.49
N GLY A 401 3.54 30.52 -6.28
CA GLY A 401 3.04 31.89 -6.30
C GLY A 401 3.94 32.84 -7.08
N ASP A 402 3.38 33.99 -7.44
CA ASP A 402 4.10 35.07 -8.13
C ASP A 402 4.98 35.91 -7.19
N GLY A 403 5.53 35.31 -6.12
CA GLY A 403 6.57 35.89 -5.26
C GLY A 403 6.24 37.19 -4.50
N ALA A 404 5.15 37.88 -4.82
CA ALA A 404 4.84 39.23 -4.35
C ALA A 404 3.41 39.38 -3.82
N ASP A 405 2.44 38.62 -4.35
CA ASP A 405 1.04 38.66 -3.92
C ASP A 405 0.46 37.24 -3.78
N ILE A 406 -0.07 36.91 -2.60
CA ILE A 406 -0.77 35.64 -2.38
C ILE A 406 -2.17 35.77 -2.96
N GLU A 407 -2.43 35.11 -4.09
CA GLU A 407 -3.79 35.07 -4.64
C GLU A 407 -4.74 34.30 -3.70
N PRO A 408 -6.02 34.70 -3.62
CA PRO A 408 -7.03 33.96 -2.88
C PRO A 408 -7.12 32.51 -3.37
N GLY A 409 -6.83 31.54 -2.49
CA GLY A 409 -6.88 30.11 -2.82
C GLY A 409 -5.53 29.49 -3.20
N GLN A 410 -4.43 30.23 -3.10
CA GLN A 410 -3.10 29.68 -3.23
C GLN A 410 -2.72 28.80 -2.02
N PRO A 411 -2.07 27.64 -2.21
CA PRO A 411 -1.77 26.72 -1.11
C PRO A 411 -0.59 27.21 -0.26
N ASP A 412 -0.69 26.98 1.06
CA ASP A 412 0.32 27.34 2.06
C ASP A 412 1.34 26.20 2.26
N LEU A 413 1.99 25.82 1.16
CA LEU A 413 2.93 24.70 1.12
C LEU A 413 4.23 25.05 1.83
N ASN A 414 4.57 24.26 2.84
CA ASN A 414 5.86 24.26 3.55
C ASN A 414 6.79 23.13 3.08
N ARG A 415 6.28 22.18 2.30
CA ARG A 415 7.07 21.11 1.69
C ARG A 415 6.46 20.67 0.36
N ILE A 416 7.30 20.58 -0.67
CA ILE A 416 6.95 20.00 -1.96
C ILE A 416 7.95 18.90 -2.32
N GLU A 417 7.43 17.80 -2.85
CA GLU A 417 8.22 16.69 -3.38
C GLU A 417 7.62 16.24 -4.71
N PHE A 418 8.35 16.46 -5.79
CA PHE A 418 7.93 16.05 -7.12
C PHE A 418 8.97 15.09 -7.70
N GLU A 419 8.53 13.92 -8.12
CA GLU A 419 9.39 12.85 -8.63
C GLU A 419 8.69 12.14 -9.80
N ASP A 420 9.39 11.92 -10.90
CA ASP A 420 8.85 11.21 -12.08
C ASP A 420 7.51 11.81 -12.56
N LEU A 421 7.53 13.09 -12.96
CA LEU A 421 6.36 13.77 -13.51
C LEU A 421 6.34 13.69 -15.04
N PHE A 422 5.17 13.50 -15.64
CA PHE A 422 5.01 13.32 -17.09
C PHE A 422 3.95 14.24 -17.70
N GLU A 423 4.23 14.88 -18.83
CA GLU A 423 3.24 15.57 -19.66
C GLU A 423 2.89 14.70 -20.88
N GLU A 424 1.60 14.55 -21.19
CA GLU A 424 1.20 13.92 -22.44
C GLU A 424 0.98 14.96 -23.53
N ARG A 425 1.57 14.69 -24.70
CA ARG A 425 1.35 15.50 -25.89
C ARG A 425 0.60 14.68 -26.92
N SER A 426 -0.53 15.19 -27.36
CA SER A 426 -1.17 14.73 -28.58
C SER A 426 -0.33 15.20 -29.77
N ASP A 427 0.08 14.29 -30.65
CA ASP A 427 0.72 14.67 -31.91
C ASP A 427 -0.27 15.56 -32.69
N GLU A 428 0.12 16.81 -33.00
CA GLU A 428 -0.73 17.83 -33.67
C GLU A 428 -1.18 17.43 -35.09
N PHE A 429 -0.65 16.33 -35.62
CA PHE A 429 -0.98 15.81 -36.94
C PHE A 429 -1.72 14.49 -36.77
N GLY A 430 -3.05 14.52 -36.98
CA GLY A 430 -4.02 13.44 -36.78
C GLY A 430 -3.84 12.14 -37.58
N VAL A 431 -2.61 11.67 -37.75
CA VAL A 431 -2.32 10.31 -38.19
C VAL A 431 -2.31 9.44 -36.94
N VAL A 432 -3.40 8.70 -36.74
CA VAL A 432 -3.54 7.66 -35.71
C VAL A 432 -2.45 6.60 -35.94
N ARG A 433 -1.25 6.82 -35.40
CA ARG A 433 -0.29 5.75 -35.15
C ARG A 433 -0.73 5.06 -33.87
N HIS A 434 -0.72 3.73 -33.85
CA HIS A 434 -1.11 2.86 -32.72
C HIS A 434 -0.34 3.08 -31.40
N ASN A 435 0.48 4.14 -31.29
CA ASN A 435 1.23 4.58 -30.11
C ASN A 435 0.86 6.02 -29.72
N ALA A 436 -0.43 6.32 -29.62
CA ALA A 436 -0.98 7.68 -29.74
C ALA A 436 -0.79 8.64 -28.54
N ASN A 437 -0.07 8.29 -27.46
CA ASN A 437 0.27 9.25 -26.39
C ASN A 437 1.76 9.13 -26.03
N ARG A 438 2.57 10.10 -26.46
CA ARG A 438 3.97 10.18 -26.01
C ARG A 438 3.99 10.82 -24.63
N GLN A 439 4.60 10.14 -23.66
CA GLN A 439 4.85 10.70 -22.33
C GLN A 439 6.19 11.41 -22.33
N TRP A 440 6.15 12.69 -21.98
CA TRP A 440 7.33 13.54 -21.85
C TRP A 440 7.68 13.67 -20.38
N LEU A 441 8.86 13.20 -19.99
CA LEU A 441 9.38 13.32 -18.65
C LEU A 441 9.74 14.77 -18.35
N VAL A 442 9.29 15.27 -17.21
CA VAL A 442 9.63 16.59 -16.68
C VAL A 442 11.01 16.52 -16.04
N LEU A 443 11.89 17.42 -16.48
CA LEU A 443 13.23 17.56 -15.96
C LEU A 443 13.44 18.92 -15.30
N PHE A 444 13.86 18.94 -14.05
CA PHE A 444 14.05 20.17 -13.28
C PHE A 444 15.41 20.82 -13.58
N ALA A 445 15.44 22.15 -13.73
CA ALA A 445 16.66 22.91 -14.00
C ALA A 445 17.28 23.52 -12.73
N GLY A 446 18.58 23.83 -12.78
CA GLY A 446 19.35 24.53 -11.72
C GLY A 446 20.33 23.64 -10.92
N PRO A 447 21.02 24.17 -9.89
CA PRO A 447 22.09 23.45 -9.18
C PRO A 447 21.56 22.28 -8.33
N ASP A 448 22.34 21.20 -8.24
CA ASP A 448 21.96 19.94 -7.55
C ASP A 448 21.67 20.11 -6.05
N GLN A 449 22.33 21.08 -5.41
CA GLN A 449 22.07 21.53 -4.05
C GLN A 449 22.04 23.06 -4.02
N GLU A 450 20.97 23.64 -3.49
CA GLU A 450 20.98 25.04 -3.04
C GLU A 450 21.56 25.06 -1.63
N HIS A 451 22.77 25.63 -1.47
CA HIS A 451 23.51 25.69 -0.20
C HIS A 451 23.08 26.85 0.71
N ASP A 452 21.91 27.44 0.48
CA ASP A 452 21.43 28.58 1.26
C ASP A 452 20.80 28.11 2.56
N SER A 453 21.22 28.65 3.70
CA SER A 453 21.00 28.05 5.04
C SER A 453 19.54 27.99 5.51
N ASP A 454 18.62 28.70 4.85
CA ASP A 454 17.19 28.71 5.18
C ASP A 454 16.32 27.94 4.17
N VAL A 455 16.92 27.43 3.08
CA VAL A 455 16.25 26.76 1.97
C VAL A 455 17.15 25.68 1.41
N GLY A 456 16.77 24.42 1.60
CA GLY A 456 17.44 23.30 0.95
C GLY A 456 16.49 22.48 0.10
N GLY A 457 17.09 21.72 -0.80
CA GLY A 457 16.39 20.81 -1.69
C GLY A 457 17.39 20.01 -2.52
N LYS A 458 17.19 18.69 -2.60
CA LYS A 458 17.94 17.86 -3.55
C LYS A 458 17.28 18.01 -4.92
N ARG A 459 18.04 18.42 -5.93
CA ARG A 459 17.62 18.32 -7.33
C ARG A 459 18.29 17.10 -7.94
N GLY A 460 17.52 16.33 -8.68
CA GLY A 460 17.98 15.35 -9.64
C GLY A 460 17.26 15.60 -10.96
N SER A 461 17.75 15.03 -12.07
CA SER A 461 17.21 15.33 -13.40
C SER A 461 15.68 15.25 -13.48
N ASN A 462 15.03 14.35 -12.73
CA ASN A 462 13.58 14.10 -12.69
C ASN A 462 12.96 14.20 -11.28
N MET A 463 13.67 14.80 -10.31
CA MET A 463 13.20 14.92 -8.92
C MET A 463 13.55 16.29 -8.33
N ILE A 464 12.60 16.87 -7.60
CA ILE A 464 12.82 18.07 -6.79
C ILE A 464 12.15 17.92 -5.43
N GLN A 465 12.88 18.31 -4.40
CA GLN A 465 12.35 18.46 -3.05
C GLN A 465 12.64 19.87 -2.58
N ARG A 466 11.67 20.57 -1.99
CA ARG A 466 11.87 21.89 -1.36
C ARG A 466 11.07 22.00 -0.07
N TRP A 467 11.55 22.83 0.85
CA TRP A 467 10.88 23.13 2.11
C TRP A 467 11.01 24.61 2.50
N SER A 468 10.19 25.03 3.47
CA SER A 468 10.18 26.38 4.02
C SER A 468 10.07 27.45 2.92
N SER A 469 10.85 28.53 2.95
CA SER A 469 10.83 29.59 1.94
C SER A 469 11.21 29.11 0.53
N GLY A 470 11.82 27.92 0.39
CA GLY A 470 12.11 27.31 -0.91
C GLY A 470 10.88 26.93 -1.71
N THR A 471 9.75 26.64 -1.04
CA THR A 471 8.51 26.26 -1.74
C THR A 471 7.93 27.41 -2.56
N LYS A 472 8.30 28.65 -2.25
CA LYS A 472 7.83 29.87 -2.94
C LYS A 472 8.71 30.30 -4.11
N ARG A 473 9.87 29.66 -4.31
CA ARG A 473 10.75 29.94 -5.44
C ARG A 473 10.12 29.39 -6.73
N PRO A 474 10.23 30.07 -7.88
CA PRO A 474 9.78 29.51 -9.16
C PRO A 474 10.42 28.16 -9.47
N ILE A 475 9.70 27.28 -10.16
CA ILE A 475 10.20 25.97 -10.59
C ILE A 475 10.46 26.02 -12.10
N GLN A 476 11.73 26.02 -12.48
CA GLN A 476 12.14 25.91 -13.88
C GLN A 476 12.26 24.44 -14.26
N TYR A 477 11.68 24.08 -15.40
CA TYR A 477 11.75 22.72 -15.93
C TYR A 477 11.77 22.70 -17.45
N THR A 478 12.22 21.57 -17.99
CA THR A 478 12.15 21.23 -19.41
C THR A 478 11.46 19.87 -19.56
N THR A 479 11.08 19.50 -20.77
CA THR A 479 10.44 18.21 -21.05
C THR A 479 11.26 17.44 -22.05
N GLN A 480 11.43 16.14 -21.84
CA GLN A 480 12.11 15.24 -22.78
C GLN A 480 11.25 14.03 -23.07
N ASP A 481 11.23 13.52 -24.31
CA ASP A 481 10.54 12.27 -24.61
C ASP A 481 11.11 11.19 -23.68
N SER A 482 10.22 10.50 -22.94
CA SER A 482 10.64 9.46 -22.00
C SER A 482 11.42 8.33 -22.66
N ARG A 483 11.28 8.17 -24.00
CA ARG A 483 12.06 7.24 -24.82
C ARG A 483 13.43 7.78 -25.23
N ASP A 484 13.73 9.04 -25.02
CA ASP A 484 15.02 9.65 -25.33
C ASP A 484 15.78 10.06 -24.05
N ALA A 485 15.24 9.75 -22.86
CA ALA A 485 15.72 10.23 -21.57
C ALA A 485 17.22 9.92 -21.33
N PRO A 486 17.97 10.80 -20.62
CA PRO A 486 19.40 10.64 -20.35
C PRO A 486 19.76 9.36 -19.58
N LEU A 487 18.76 8.67 -19.00
CA LEU A 487 18.91 7.34 -18.42
C LEU A 487 19.32 6.29 -19.48
N GLN A 488 18.98 6.46 -20.76
CA GLN A 488 19.33 5.52 -21.83
C GLN A 488 20.81 5.53 -22.21
N GLY A 489 21.53 6.62 -21.96
CA GLY A 489 22.99 6.66 -22.15
C GLY A 489 23.75 5.69 -21.23
N ASN A 490 23.09 5.20 -20.17
CA ASN A 490 23.57 4.14 -19.29
C ASN A 490 22.46 3.08 -19.14
N SER A 491 22.41 2.12 -20.07
CA SER A 491 21.37 1.08 -20.18
C SER A 491 21.07 0.33 -18.87
N THR A 492 22.07 0.18 -17.99
CA THR A 492 21.92 -0.41 -16.66
C THR A 492 21.03 0.45 -15.75
N ARG A 493 21.28 1.77 -15.69
CA ARG A 493 20.47 2.70 -14.87
C ARG A 493 19.02 2.78 -15.34
N PHE A 494 18.79 2.77 -16.66
CA PHE A 494 17.43 2.74 -17.19
C PHE A 494 16.70 1.45 -16.84
N SER A 495 17.39 0.31 -16.93
CA SER A 495 16.83 -1.00 -16.58
C SER A 495 16.52 -1.12 -15.09
N GLU A 496 17.39 -0.60 -14.22
CA GLU A 496 17.16 -0.52 -12.78
C GLU A 496 15.99 0.39 -12.43
N TRP A 497 15.90 1.57 -13.04
CA TRP A 497 14.77 2.48 -12.87
C TRP A 497 13.47 1.83 -13.34
N GLN A 498 13.44 1.21 -14.53
CA GLN A 498 12.25 0.55 -15.05
C GLN A 498 11.82 -0.63 -14.19
N ARG A 499 12.77 -1.39 -13.63
CA ARG A 499 12.48 -2.46 -12.66
C ARG A 499 11.87 -1.89 -11.38
N ALA A 500 12.50 -0.89 -10.77
CA ALA A 500 12.00 -0.25 -9.56
C ALA A 500 10.62 0.37 -9.77
N PHE A 501 10.41 1.03 -10.92
CA PHE A 501 9.13 1.60 -11.34
C PHE A 501 8.06 0.52 -11.48
N SER A 502 8.39 -0.62 -12.09
CA SER A 502 7.43 -1.72 -12.29
C SER A 502 7.05 -2.40 -10.98
N GLU A 503 8.00 -2.55 -10.05
CA GLU A 503 7.74 -3.09 -8.70
C GLU A 503 6.89 -2.15 -7.83
N GLU A 504 7.07 -0.84 -8.02
CA GLU A 504 6.34 0.19 -7.27
C GLU A 504 4.95 0.47 -7.87
N PHE A 505 4.81 0.58 -9.19
CA PHE A 505 3.59 1.11 -9.83
C PHE A 505 2.94 0.17 -10.85
N GLY A 506 3.65 -0.85 -11.32
CA GLY A 506 3.22 -1.68 -12.46
C GLY A 506 2.50 -2.96 -12.04
N PRO A 507 1.86 -3.64 -13.01
CA PRO A 507 1.50 -5.03 -12.84
C PRO A 507 2.82 -5.82 -12.91
N PRO A 508 3.06 -6.74 -11.98
CA PRO A 508 4.40 -7.28 -11.80
C PRO A 508 4.77 -8.46 -12.73
N ASP A 509 3.97 -8.69 -13.76
CA ASP A 509 4.14 -9.78 -14.72
C ASP A 509 5.26 -9.53 -15.75
N PHE A 510 5.82 -8.33 -15.74
CA PHE A 510 6.88 -7.89 -16.65
C PHE A 510 8.28 -8.11 -16.06
N ARG A 511 8.59 -9.35 -15.63
CA ARG A 511 9.96 -9.82 -15.36
C ARG A 511 10.46 -10.82 -16.41
#